data_AF-A0A965Q173-F1
#
_entry.id   AF-A0A965Q173-F1
#
_cell.length_a   1.000
_cell.length_b   1.000
_cell.length_c   1.000
_cell.angle_alpha   90.00
_cell.angle_beta   90.00
_cell.angle_gamma   90.00
#
_symmetry.space_group_name_H-M   'P 1'
#
loop_
_entity.id
_entity.type
_entity.pdbx_description
1 polymer ?
#
loop_
_entity_poly.entity_id
_entity_poly.type
_entity_poly.pdbx_seq_one_letter_code
_entity_poly.pdbx_strand_id
1 'polypeptide(L)'
;MFYREAGQFSTSYAQDRQLLQLRQDRIGMVVLVAIGLVGIPFAASDYWLSAILIPWLVLALVALGQNILMGYAGQLSLGSAGFMAAGAFACYNLILRVPGIPFVAAV
;
A
#
# COMPACT_ATOMS: atom_id res chain seq x y z
N MET A 1 -5.04 23.20 0.68
CA MET A 1 -5.69 24.36 1.33
C MET A 1 -5.62 25.65 0.51
N PHE A 2 -4.62 25.83 -0.38
CA PHE A 2 -4.47 27.02 -1.23
C PHE A 2 -5.70 27.41 -2.09
N TYR A 3 -6.54 26.46 -2.52
CA TYR A 3 -7.64 26.75 -3.45
C TYR A 3 -8.97 27.14 -2.79
N ARG A 4 -9.11 26.94 -1.47
CA ARG A 4 -10.30 27.42 -0.73
C ARG A 4 -10.28 28.95 -0.55
N GLU A 5 -9.09 29.56 -0.57
CA GLU A 5 -8.91 31.03 -0.55
C GLU A 5 -9.30 31.69 -1.90
N ALA A 6 -9.44 30.89 -2.98
CA ALA A 6 -9.85 31.36 -4.31
C ALA A 6 -11.38 31.40 -4.53
N GLY A 7 -12.19 31.28 -3.47
CA GLY A 7 -13.64 31.48 -3.54
C GLY A 7 -14.50 30.25 -3.86
N GLN A 8 -13.92 29.04 -3.85
CA GLN A 8 -14.71 27.80 -3.95
C GLN A 8 -15.24 27.36 -2.58
N PHE A 9 -16.43 27.84 -2.22
CA PHE A 9 -17.13 27.48 -0.99
C PHE A 9 -18.21 26.43 -1.27
N SER A 10 -18.28 25.40 -0.42
CA SER A 10 -19.41 24.45 -0.41
C SER A 10 -20.63 25.14 0.18
N THR A 11 -21.72 25.25 -0.58
CA THR A 11 -22.95 25.93 -0.16
C THR A 11 -23.99 24.97 0.44
N SER A 12 -23.71 23.66 0.41
CA SER A 12 -24.60 22.60 0.92
C SER A 12 -23.83 21.56 1.73
N TYR A 13 -24.43 21.05 2.81
CA TYR A 13 -23.90 19.94 3.60
C TYR A 13 -23.61 18.68 2.77
N ALA A 14 -24.35 18.46 1.68
CA ALA A 14 -24.10 17.33 0.79
C ALA A 14 -22.81 17.49 -0.02
N GLN A 15 -22.42 18.73 -0.36
CA GLN A 15 -21.14 19.02 -1.02
C GLN A 15 -19.96 18.89 -0.06
N ASP A 16 -20.15 19.20 1.21
CA ASP A 16 -19.08 19.10 2.21
C ASP A 16 -18.77 17.65 2.62
N ARG A 17 -19.70 16.70 2.42
CA ARG A 17 -19.42 15.26 2.63
C ARG A 17 -18.72 14.57 1.45
N GLN A 18 -18.47 15.27 0.34
CA GLN A 18 -17.80 14.65 -0.81
C GLN A 18 -16.33 14.40 -0.49
N LEU A 19 -15.83 13.21 -0.88
CA LEU A 19 -14.41 12.84 -0.77
C LEU A 19 -13.49 13.82 -1.52
N LEU A 20 -13.97 14.37 -2.65
CA LEU A 20 -13.23 15.33 -3.48
C LEU A 20 -14.11 16.54 -3.75
N GLN A 21 -14.06 17.46 -2.80
CA GLN A 21 -14.86 18.68 -2.82
C GLN A 21 -14.37 19.66 -3.89
N LEU A 22 -13.05 19.73 -4.14
CA LEU A 22 -12.48 20.66 -5.10
C LEU A 22 -12.47 20.08 -6.51
N ARG A 23 -12.83 20.92 -7.49
CA ARG A 23 -12.78 20.55 -8.91
C ARG A 23 -11.35 20.20 -9.37
N GLN A 24 -10.35 20.92 -8.85
CA GLN A 24 -8.94 20.66 -9.17
C GLN A 24 -8.46 19.32 -8.61
N ASP A 25 -8.87 18.94 -7.39
CA ASP A 25 -8.52 17.64 -6.82
C ASP A 25 -9.13 16.50 -7.65
N ARG A 26 -10.35 16.70 -8.16
CA ARG A 26 -11.00 15.75 -9.08
C ARG A 26 -10.25 15.64 -10.41
N ILE A 27 -9.87 16.76 -11.03
CA ILE A 27 -9.10 16.76 -12.28
C ILE A 27 -7.73 16.11 -12.04
N GLY A 28 -7.03 16.47 -10.96
CA GLY A 28 -5.75 15.90 -10.59
C GLY A 28 -5.83 14.39 -10.40
N MET A 29 -6.85 13.89 -9.71
CA MET A 29 -7.06 12.45 -9.54
C MET A 29 -7.34 11.75 -10.87
N VAL A 30 -8.18 12.33 -11.74
CA VAL A 30 -8.44 11.76 -13.08
C VAL A 30 -7.16 11.70 -13.92
N VAL A 31 -6.35 12.76 -13.89
CA VAL A 31 -5.04 12.79 -14.58
C VAL A 31 -4.11 11.72 -14.03
N LEU A 32 -4.04 11.55 -12.71
CA LEU A 32 -3.18 10.57 -12.06
C LEU A 32 -3.59 9.13 -12.42
N VAL A 33 -4.89 8.86 -12.42
CA VAL A 33 -5.45 7.56 -12.88
C VAL A 33 -5.18 7.35 -14.38
N ALA A 34 -5.33 8.38 -15.21
CA ALA A 34 -5.05 8.28 -16.65
C ALA A 34 -3.57 7.99 -16.93
N ILE A 35 -2.65 8.62 -16.18
CA ILE A 35 -1.22 8.30 -16.26
C ILE A 35 -0.98 6.85 -15.84
N GLY A 36 -1.60 6.39 -14.75
CA GLY A 36 -1.45 5.01 -14.28
C GLY A 36 -1.97 3.96 -15.27
N LEU A 37 -3.15 4.16 -15.84
CA LEU A 37 -3.82 3.19 -16.72
C LEU A 37 -3.37 3.25 -18.18
N VAL A 38 -2.96 4.41 -18.67
CA VAL A 38 -2.60 4.63 -20.08
C VAL A 38 -1.13 4.98 -20.19
N GLY A 39 -0.63 5.94 -19.42
CA GLY A 39 0.78 6.36 -19.51
C GLY A 39 1.78 5.24 -19.21
N ILE A 40 1.59 4.52 -18.10
CA ILE A 40 2.50 3.46 -17.65
C ILE A 40 2.60 2.28 -18.63
N PRO A 41 1.50 1.64 -19.09
CA PRO A 41 1.63 0.46 -19.95
C PRO A 41 2.28 0.75 -21.31
N PHE A 42 2.21 1.98 -21.82
CA PHE A 42 2.84 2.36 -23.08
C PHE A 42 4.29 2.86 -22.92
N ALA A 43 4.72 3.22 -21.71
CA ALA A 43 6.05 3.79 -21.45
C ALA A 43 6.98 2.88 -20.64
N ALA A 44 6.45 1.94 -19.85
CA ALA A 44 7.25 1.12 -18.95
C ALA A 44 7.82 -0.13 -19.64
N SER A 45 9.07 -0.46 -19.33
CA SER A 45 9.68 -1.73 -19.74
C SER A 45 9.28 -2.88 -18.81
N ASP A 46 9.39 -4.12 -19.30
CA ASP A 46 9.07 -5.32 -18.51
C ASP A 46 9.85 -5.42 -17.19
N TYR A 47 11.11 -4.97 -17.20
CA TYR A 47 11.92 -4.88 -15.99
C TYR A 47 11.34 -3.88 -14.99
N TRP A 48 10.97 -2.68 -15.45
CA TRP A 48 10.38 -1.66 -14.60
C TRP A 48 9.05 -2.12 -13.99
N LEU A 49 8.22 -2.79 -14.78
CA LEU A 49 6.95 -3.35 -14.30
C LEU A 49 7.20 -4.45 -13.25
N SER A 50 8.00 -5.45 -13.59
CA SER A 50 8.14 -6.66 -12.77
C SER A 50 9.04 -6.46 -11.54
N ALA A 51 10.13 -5.71 -11.66
CA ALA A 51 11.11 -5.55 -10.59
C ALA A 51 10.76 -4.41 -9.62
N ILE A 52 10.03 -3.39 -10.09
CA ILE A 52 9.83 -2.15 -9.32
C ILE A 52 8.35 -1.90 -9.09
N LEU A 53 7.59 -1.67 -10.17
CA LEU A 53 6.26 -1.10 -10.06
C LEU A 53 5.27 -2.09 -9.41
N ILE A 54 5.24 -3.34 -9.86
CA ILE A 54 4.34 -4.35 -9.30
C ILE A 54 4.66 -4.61 -7.81
N PRO A 55 5.92 -4.91 -7.41
CA PRO A 55 6.26 -5.05 -5.99
C PRO A 55 5.90 -3.82 -5.16
N TRP A 56 6.18 -2.62 -5.67
CA TRP A 56 5.86 -1.37 -4.98
C TRP A 56 4.36 -1.19 -4.77
N LEU A 57 3.53 -1.43 -5.78
CA LEU A 57 2.08 -1.33 -5.68
C LEU A 57 1.49 -2.33 -4.68
N VAL A 58 1.99 -3.56 -4.68
CA VAL A 58 1.58 -4.59 -3.70
C VAL A 58 1.94 -4.16 -2.29
N LEU A 59 3.17 -3.69 -2.07
CA LEU A 59 3.62 -3.23 -0.74
C LEU A 59 2.86 -1.98 -0.28
N ALA A 60 2.56 -1.06 -1.18
CA ALA A 60 1.73 0.12 -0.89
C ALA A 60 0.32 -0.28 -0.47
N LEU A 61 -0.30 -1.25 -1.16
CA LEU A 61 -1.61 -1.77 -0.81
C LEU A 61 -1.61 -2.43 0.58
N VAL A 62 -0.59 -3.25 0.87
CA VAL A 62 -0.40 -3.85 2.20
C VAL A 62 -0.25 -2.77 3.28
N ALA A 63 0.55 -1.74 3.03
CA ALA A 63 0.77 -0.64 3.97
C ALA A 63 -0.52 0.16 4.25
N LEU A 64 -1.31 0.46 3.21
CA LEU A 64 -2.61 1.12 3.37
C LEU A 64 -3.62 0.25 4.14
N GLY A 65 -3.69 -1.04 3.80
CA GLY A 65 -4.53 -1.99 4.54
C GLY A 65 -4.15 -2.04 6.03
N GLN A 66 -2.85 -2.03 6.33
CA GLN A 66 -2.37 -2.00 7.71
C GLN A 66 -2.70 -0.68 8.42
N ASN A 67 -2.59 0.46 7.72
CA ASN A 67 -2.97 1.75 8.27
C ASN A 67 -4.47 1.83 8.59
N ILE A 68 -5.32 1.19 7.79
CA ILE A 68 -6.75 1.08 8.07
C ILE A 68 -7.00 0.22 9.31
N LEU A 69 -6.42 -0.98 9.37
CA LEU A 69 -6.66 -1.91 10.47
C LEU A 69 -6.07 -1.41 11.80
N MET A 70 -4.76 -1.16 11.84
CA MET A 70 -4.08 -0.73 13.06
C MET A 70 -4.29 0.74 13.39
N GLY A 71 -4.28 1.60 12.36
CA GLY A 71 -4.36 3.05 12.56
C GLY A 71 -5.78 3.51 12.85
N TYR A 72 -6.70 3.26 11.92
CA TYR A 72 -8.08 3.75 12.04
C TYR A 72 -8.98 2.86 12.91
N ALA A 73 -8.90 1.54 12.76
CA ALA A 73 -9.74 0.60 13.52
C ALA A 73 -9.11 0.13 14.85
N GLY A 74 -7.82 0.36 15.07
CA GLY A 74 -7.10 -0.04 16.29
C GLY A 74 -6.90 -1.56 16.45
N GLN A 75 -7.04 -2.34 15.37
CA GLN A 75 -6.91 -3.80 15.39
C GLN A 75 -5.45 -4.25 15.24
N LEU A 76 -5.08 -5.37 15.84
CA LEU A 76 -3.77 -5.99 15.66
C LEU A 76 -3.74 -6.85 14.38
N SER A 77 -2.68 -6.75 13.57
CA SER A 77 -2.46 -7.64 12.42
C SER A 77 -1.94 -9.00 12.87
N LEU A 78 -2.88 -9.89 13.16
CA LEU A 78 -2.57 -11.28 13.50
C LEU A 78 -1.92 -12.04 12.34
N GLY A 79 -2.18 -11.65 11.08
CA GLY A 79 -1.60 -12.31 9.90
C GLY A 79 -0.08 -12.17 9.84
N SER A 80 0.44 -10.94 9.93
CA SER A 80 1.89 -10.69 9.92
C SER A 80 2.59 -11.32 11.13
N ALA A 81 1.99 -11.25 12.32
CA ALA A 81 2.51 -11.90 13.51
C ALA A 81 2.52 -13.43 13.38
N GLY A 82 1.48 -14.01 12.78
CA GLY A 82 1.35 -15.44 12.52
C GLY A 82 2.40 -15.97 11.54
N PHE A 83 2.63 -15.27 10.42
CA PHE A 83 3.69 -15.66 9.48
C PHE A 83 5.08 -15.54 10.11
N MET A 84 5.32 -14.53 10.94
CA MET A 84 6.59 -14.40 11.66
C MET A 84 6.80 -15.52 12.68
N ALA A 85 5.75 -15.90 13.41
CA ALA A 85 5.80 -17.05 14.32
C ALA A 85 6.05 -18.37 13.57
N ALA A 86 5.34 -18.61 12.45
CA ALA A 86 5.51 -19.81 11.65
C ALA A 86 6.95 -19.96 11.12
N GLY A 87 7.55 -18.88 10.62
CA GLY A 87 8.95 -18.87 10.19
C GLY A 87 9.93 -19.19 11.32
N ALA A 88 9.73 -18.59 12.50
CA ALA A 88 10.54 -18.88 13.69
C ALA A 88 10.46 -20.35 14.11
N PHE A 89 9.26 -20.94 14.11
CA PHE A 89 9.07 -22.37 14.40
C PHE A 89 9.68 -23.29 13.35
N ALA A 90 9.64 -22.91 12.08
CA ALA A 90 10.27 -23.66 11.00
C ALA A 90 11.81 -23.63 11.15
N CYS A 91 12.39 -22.45 11.38
CA CYS A 91 13.81 -22.26 11.64
C CYS A 91 14.29 -23.10 12.83
N TYR A 92 13.57 -23.04 13.95
CA TYR A 92 13.86 -23.84 15.13
C TYR A 92 13.87 -25.34 14.84
N ASN A 93 12.86 -25.85 14.11
CA ASN A 93 12.81 -27.25 13.72
C ASN A 93 13.96 -27.66 12.79
N LEU A 94 14.35 -26.80 11.84
CA LEU A 94 15.45 -27.07 10.93
C LEU A 94 16.79 -27.17 11.66
N ILE A 95 17.06 -26.26 12.59
CA ILE A 95 18.29 -26.27 13.40
C ILE A 95 18.40 -27.55 14.23
N LEU A 96 17.29 -28.03 14.80
CA LEU A 96 17.29 -29.25 15.60
C LEU A 96 17.41 -30.53 14.77
N ARG A 97 16.83 -30.56 13.57
CA ARG A 97 16.74 -31.78 12.76
C ARG A 97 17.87 -31.94 11.74
N VAL A 98 18.52 -30.83 11.35
CA VAL A 98 19.62 -30.83 10.38
C VAL A 98 20.92 -30.45 11.10
N PRO A 99 21.74 -31.43 11.52
CA PRO A 99 22.98 -31.13 12.23
C PRO A 99 23.97 -30.37 11.32
N GLY A 100 24.49 -29.26 11.82
CA GLY A 100 25.50 -28.45 11.11
C GLY A 100 24.96 -27.39 10.15
N ILE A 101 23.63 -27.20 10.07
CA ILE A 101 23.05 -26.09 9.29
C ILE A 101 23.43 -24.74 9.92
N PRO A 102 24.01 -23.79 9.15
CA PRO A 102 24.27 -22.45 9.65
C PRO A 102 22.95 -21.69 9.84
N PHE A 103 22.88 -20.82 10.86
CA PHE A 103 21.66 -20.07 11.21
C PHE A 103 21.04 -19.32 10.03
N VAL A 104 21.87 -18.69 9.19
CA VAL A 104 21.42 -17.94 8.00
C VAL A 104 20.74 -18.84 6.96
N ALA A 105 21.09 -20.13 6.90
CA ALA A 105 20.45 -21.07 5.99
C ALA A 105 19.15 -21.67 6.58
N ALA A 106 18.92 -21.50 7.89
CA ALA A 106 17.73 -21.99 8.57
C ALA A 106 16.60 -20.95 8.68
N VAL A 107 16.92 -19.65 8.52
CA VAL A 107 15.97 -18.52 8.46
C VAL A 107 15.47 -18.33 7.04
#